data_AF-A0A540WFX0-F1
#
_entry.id   AF-A0A540WFX0-F1
#
_cell.length_a   1.000
_cell.length_b   1.000
_cell.length_c   1.000
_cell.angle_alpha   90.00
_cell.angle_beta   90.00
_cell.angle_gamma   90.00
#
_symmetry.space_group_name_H-M   'P 1'
#
loop_
_entity.id
_entity.type
_entity.pdbx_description
1 polymer ?
#
loop_
_entity_poly.entity_id
_entity_poly.type
_entity_poly.pdbx_seq_one_letter_code
_entity_poly.pdbx_strand_id
1 'polypeptide(L)'
;ASTLSPNGGPTGGFAHRWIGANGVTQWNEVISNVPGVVTLETFSPSGTLLIGGHELLAGGTEIGRGWFAAMNLATRALGPVTYVEGSTGMGGPVRISGLALTPTGHVVVTGGFSAIRDQDGGFIRVYDGR
;
A
#
# COMPACT_ATOMS: atom_id res chain seq x y z
N ALA A 1 -6.25 -2.67 -17.28
CA ALA A 1 -6.51 -2.65 -15.83
C ALA A 1 -5.39 -3.41 -15.12
N SER A 2 -4.99 -2.97 -13.93
CA SER A 2 -4.06 -3.68 -13.05
C SER A 2 -4.83 -4.58 -12.10
N THR A 3 -4.25 -5.72 -11.72
CA THR A 3 -4.79 -6.60 -10.66
C THR A 3 -3.68 -7.06 -9.73
N LEU A 4 -3.93 -6.97 -8.42
CA LEU A 4 -3.05 -7.49 -7.37
C LEU A 4 -3.66 -8.67 -6.65
N SER A 5 -2.87 -9.71 -6.42
CA SER A 5 -3.26 -10.86 -5.59
C SER A 5 -2.21 -11.11 -4.50
N PRO A 6 -2.60 -11.23 -3.23
CA PRO A 6 -1.67 -11.56 -2.16
C PRO A 6 -1.14 -12.99 -2.32
N ASN A 7 0.17 -13.17 -2.14
CA ASN A 7 0.76 -14.50 -2.00
C ASN A 7 0.68 -14.90 -0.52
N GLY A 8 -0.13 -15.93 -0.20
CA GLY A 8 -0.29 -16.39 1.18
C GLY A 8 0.99 -16.97 1.78
N GLY A 9 1.56 -16.31 2.79
CA GLY A 9 2.74 -16.78 3.54
C GLY A 9 3.31 -15.71 4.50
N PRO A 10 4.13 -16.11 5.50
CA PRO A 10 4.59 -15.24 6.59
C PRO A 10 5.59 -14.13 6.19
N THR A 11 6.08 -14.15 4.95
CA THR A 11 6.78 -13.03 4.30
C THR A 11 5.89 -12.53 3.17
N GLY A 12 5.16 -11.44 3.43
CA GLY A 12 4.19 -10.89 2.48
C GLY A 12 4.79 -10.53 1.12
N GLY A 13 3.90 -10.41 0.14
CA GLY A 13 4.23 -10.13 -1.25
C GLY A 13 2.98 -10.19 -2.13
N PHE A 14 3.09 -9.74 -3.37
CA PHE A 14 1.97 -9.71 -4.29
C PHE A 14 2.42 -10.04 -5.72
N ALA A 15 1.52 -10.63 -6.48
CA ALA A 15 1.65 -10.68 -7.92
C ALA A 15 0.96 -9.46 -8.53
N HIS A 16 1.64 -8.80 -9.47
CA HIS A 16 1.10 -7.67 -10.21
C HIS A 16 1.09 -7.99 -11.69
N ARG A 17 -0.08 -7.85 -12.32
CA ARG A 17 -0.25 -7.98 -13.76
C ARG A 17 -0.82 -6.70 -14.35
N TRP A 18 -0.13 -6.13 -15.34
CA TRP A 18 -0.61 -5.01 -16.15
C TRP A 18 -1.19 -5.49 -17.48
N ILE A 19 -2.46 -5.20 -17.70
CA ILE A 19 -3.14 -5.47 -18.97
C ILE A 19 -3.41 -4.14 -19.68
N GLY A 20 -2.84 -4.00 -20.88
CA GLY A 20 -3.01 -2.83 -21.73
C GLY A 20 -4.45 -2.67 -22.24
N ALA A 21 -4.77 -1.52 -22.81
CA ALA A 21 -6.10 -1.24 -23.37
C ALA A 21 -6.48 -2.19 -24.52
N ASN A 22 -5.48 -2.78 -25.18
CA ASN A 22 -5.64 -3.81 -26.20
C ASN A 22 -5.88 -5.23 -25.63
N GLY A 23 -5.99 -5.39 -24.32
CA GLY A 23 -6.18 -6.68 -23.65
C GLY A 23 -4.90 -7.52 -23.50
N VAL A 24 -3.76 -7.05 -23.98
CA VAL A 24 -2.49 -7.78 -23.91
C VAL A 24 -1.75 -7.47 -22.61
N THR A 25 -1.24 -8.51 -21.94
CA THR A 25 -0.35 -8.37 -20.78
C THR A 25 0.91 -7.60 -21.19
N GLN A 26 1.14 -6.43 -20.62
CA GLN A 26 2.36 -5.64 -20.87
C GLN A 26 3.47 -5.97 -19.87
N TRP A 27 3.09 -6.39 -18.66
CA TRP A 27 4.01 -6.69 -17.59
C TRP A 27 3.32 -7.63 -16.57
N ASN A 28 4.09 -8.54 -16.01
CA ASN A 28 3.66 -9.47 -14.97
C ASN A 28 4.88 -9.78 -14.08
N GLU A 29 4.76 -9.53 -12.79
CA GLU A 29 5.85 -9.73 -11.83
C GLU A 29 5.33 -10.16 -10.46
N VAL A 30 6.16 -10.93 -9.76
CA VAL A 30 5.94 -11.29 -8.37
C VAL A 30 6.90 -10.49 -7.51
N ILE A 31 6.36 -9.63 -6.66
CA ILE A 31 7.13 -8.82 -5.73
C ILE A 31 7.05 -9.47 -4.36
N SER A 32 8.20 -9.80 -3.81
CA SER A 32 8.36 -10.41 -2.49
C SER A 32 8.79 -9.36 -1.45
N ASN A 33 8.70 -9.75 -0.18
CA ASN A 33 9.21 -8.97 0.96
C ASN A 33 8.49 -7.63 1.20
N VAL A 34 7.19 -7.60 0.92
CA VAL A 34 6.32 -6.44 1.18
C VAL A 34 5.42 -6.78 2.38
N PRO A 35 5.06 -5.83 3.25
CA PRO A 35 4.33 -6.19 4.46
C PRO A 35 2.92 -6.66 4.15
N GLY A 36 2.50 -7.78 4.76
CA GLY A 36 1.11 -8.25 4.74
C GLY A 36 0.43 -8.26 3.37
N VAL A 37 -0.75 -7.63 3.29
CA VAL A 37 -1.65 -7.66 2.13
C VAL A 37 -1.68 -6.30 1.45
N VAL A 38 -1.75 -6.30 0.13
CA VAL A 38 -2.01 -5.11 -0.67
C VAL A 38 -3.50 -4.97 -0.93
N THR A 39 -4.04 -3.78 -0.69
CA THR A 39 -5.47 -3.47 -0.86
C THR A 39 -5.71 -2.20 -1.68
N LEU A 40 -4.66 -1.43 -1.97
CA LEU A 40 -4.75 -0.14 -2.66
C LEU A 40 -3.70 -0.03 -3.76
N GLU A 41 -4.14 0.51 -4.90
CA GLU A 41 -3.30 0.96 -6.00
C GLU A 41 -3.77 2.33 -6.47
N THR A 42 -2.84 3.23 -6.77
CA THR A 42 -3.16 4.54 -7.34
C THR A 42 -2.11 4.98 -8.34
N PHE A 43 -2.55 5.22 -9.56
CA PHE A 43 -1.72 5.79 -10.62
C PHE A 43 -1.58 7.29 -10.42
N SER A 44 -0.34 7.75 -10.48
CA SER A 44 -0.06 9.18 -10.61
C SER A 44 0.19 9.55 -12.07
N PRO A 45 -0.15 10.79 -12.49
CA PRO A 45 0.20 11.30 -13.81
C PRO A 45 1.71 11.35 -14.08
N SER A 46 2.55 11.36 -13.04
CA SER A 46 4.01 11.42 -13.15
C SER A 46 4.68 10.09 -13.47
N GLY A 47 3.91 9.01 -13.70
CA GLY A 47 4.47 7.68 -13.99
C GLY A 47 4.87 6.88 -12.75
N THR A 48 4.39 7.27 -11.57
CA THR A 48 4.53 6.51 -10.33
C THR A 48 3.23 5.76 -10.04
N LEU A 49 3.34 4.51 -9.61
CA LEU A 49 2.24 3.74 -9.02
C LEU A 49 2.43 3.68 -7.51
N LEU A 50 1.48 4.23 -6.76
CA LEU A 50 1.41 4.03 -5.32
C LEU A 50 0.74 2.70 -5.04
N ILE A 51 1.37 1.90 -4.19
CA ILE A 51 0.90 0.59 -3.73
C ILE A 51 0.78 0.66 -2.22
N GLY A 52 -0.30 0.14 -1.65
CA GLY A 52 -0.40 0.05 -0.20
C GLY A 52 -1.42 -0.93 0.32
N GLY A 53 -1.36 -1.14 1.62
CA GLY A 53 -2.26 -2.02 2.34
C GLY A 53 -1.87 -2.09 3.81
N HIS A 54 -1.93 -3.30 4.39
CA HIS A 54 -1.80 -3.48 5.84
C HIS A 54 -0.99 -4.73 6.18
N GLU A 55 -0.28 -4.66 7.30
CA GLU A 55 0.37 -5.83 7.91
C GLU A 55 -0.66 -6.83 8.45
N LEU A 56 -0.41 -8.12 8.22
CA LEU A 56 -1.10 -9.21 8.93
C LEU A 56 -0.30 -9.57 10.18
N LEU A 57 -0.97 -9.71 11.33
CA LEU A 57 -0.35 -10.41 12.46
C LEU A 57 -0.40 -11.92 12.23
N ALA A 58 0.54 -12.64 12.84
CA ALA A 58 0.50 -14.11 12.93
C ALA A 58 -0.86 -14.54 13.50
N GLY A 59 -1.65 -15.28 12.70
CA GLY A 59 -3.02 -15.66 13.04
C GLY A 59 -4.11 -15.07 12.14
N GLY A 60 -3.75 -14.26 11.12
CA GLY A 60 -4.68 -13.86 10.05
C GLY A 60 -5.64 -12.73 10.41
N THR A 61 -5.50 -12.12 11.60
CA THR A 61 -6.26 -10.92 11.95
C THR A 61 -5.47 -9.68 11.54
N GLU A 62 -6.10 -8.81 10.74
CA GLU A 62 -5.56 -7.53 10.26
C GLU A 62 -5.45 -6.52 11.42
N ILE A 63 -4.43 -6.69 12.27
CA ILE A 63 -4.16 -5.88 13.47
C ILE A 63 -2.87 -5.03 13.31
N GLY A 64 -2.17 -5.13 12.17
CA GLY A 64 -0.89 -4.46 11.97
C GLY A 64 -0.97 -3.03 11.40
N ARG A 65 0.20 -2.44 11.12
CA ARG A 65 0.31 -1.07 10.58
C ARG A 65 -0.19 -1.01 9.15
N GLY A 66 -0.65 0.17 8.75
CA GLY A 66 -0.80 0.50 7.34
C GLY A 66 0.56 0.73 6.72
N TRP A 67 0.68 0.54 5.41
CA TRP A 67 1.92 0.82 4.71
C TRP A 67 1.65 1.22 3.26
N PHE A 68 2.58 1.97 2.69
CA PHE A 68 2.60 2.26 1.26
C PHE A 68 4.04 2.27 0.72
N ALA A 69 4.17 2.09 -0.58
CA ALA A 69 5.42 2.21 -1.31
C ALA A 69 5.14 2.79 -2.71
N ALA A 70 6.12 3.53 -3.25
CA ALA A 70 6.05 4.10 -4.58
C ALA A 70 6.82 3.20 -5.56
N MET A 71 6.17 2.79 -6.65
CA MET A 71 6.79 2.05 -7.74
C MET A 71 7.01 2.96 -8.94
N ASN A 72 8.22 2.93 -9.49
CA ASN A 72 8.52 3.58 -10.75
C ASN A 72 8.02 2.70 -11.91
N LEU A 73 7.09 3.20 -12.74
CA LEU A 73 6.51 2.39 -13.82
C LEU A 73 7.45 2.19 -15.01
N ALA A 74 8.49 3.01 -15.17
CA ALA A 74 9.48 2.83 -16.22
C ALA A 74 10.48 1.71 -15.85
N THR A 75 10.99 1.72 -14.62
CA THR A 75 11.98 0.74 -14.16
C THR A 75 11.36 -0.49 -13.51
N ARG A 76 10.06 -0.45 -13.18
CA ARG A 76 9.32 -1.49 -12.43
C ARG A 76 9.85 -1.75 -11.02
N ALA A 77 10.75 -0.91 -10.53
CA ALA A 77 11.29 -1.04 -9.18
C ALA A 77 10.31 -0.50 -8.14
N LEU A 78 10.02 -1.32 -7.13
CA LEU A 78 9.31 -0.89 -5.92
C LEU A 78 10.29 -0.16 -4.99
N GLY A 79 9.94 1.06 -4.59
CA GLY A 79 10.69 1.84 -3.61
C GLY A 79 10.53 1.32 -2.18
N PRO A 80 11.17 1.99 -1.21
CA PRO A 80 11.11 1.60 0.19
C PRO A 80 9.68 1.72 0.75
N VAL A 81 9.37 0.84 1.69
CA VAL A 81 8.11 0.84 2.42
C VAL A 81 8.09 1.98 3.44
N THR A 82 7.00 2.75 3.44
CA THR A 82 6.67 3.71 4.49
C THR A 82 5.51 3.18 5.32
N TYR A 83 5.72 3.08 6.64
CA TYR A 83 4.68 2.65 7.58
C TYR A 83 3.80 3.83 8.02
N VAL A 84 2.53 3.52 8.22
CA VAL A 84 1.48 4.41 8.74
C VAL A 84 1.06 3.86 10.09
N GLU A 85 1.50 4.53 11.16
CA GLU A 85 1.32 4.07 12.54
C GLU A 85 0.14 4.74 13.25
N GLY A 86 -0.43 4.04 14.24
CA GLY A 86 -1.50 4.59 15.09
C GLY A 86 -1.05 5.81 15.89
N SER A 87 -2.00 6.56 16.45
CA SER A 87 -1.73 7.74 17.30
C SER A 87 -0.88 7.42 18.52
N THR A 88 -0.92 6.17 18.98
CA THR A 88 -0.16 5.70 20.15
C THR A 88 1.30 5.35 19.84
N GLY A 89 1.73 5.37 18.57
CA GLY A 89 3.09 4.97 18.17
C GLY A 89 3.44 3.50 18.43
N MET A 90 2.50 2.70 18.96
CA MET A 90 2.72 1.30 19.31
C MET A 90 2.29 0.32 18.20
N GLY A 91 2.29 0.77 16.94
CA GLY A 91 1.92 -0.08 15.80
C GLY A 91 0.49 -0.64 15.87
N GLY A 92 -0.46 0.14 16.41
CA GLY A 92 -1.88 -0.24 16.45
C GLY A 92 -2.48 -0.43 15.04
N PRO A 93 -3.66 -1.05 14.93
CA PRO A 93 -4.21 -1.41 13.63
C PRO A 93 -4.58 -0.15 12.86
N VAL A 94 -3.87 0.08 11.78
CA VAL A 94 -4.11 1.21 10.89
C VAL A 94 -4.61 0.66 9.59
N ARG A 95 -5.86 0.98 9.24
CA ARG A 95 -6.39 0.68 7.92
C ARG A 95 -6.34 1.92 7.06
N ILE A 96 -5.35 1.96 6.17
CA ILE A 96 -5.39 2.89 5.04
C ILE A 96 -6.48 2.46 4.05
N SER A 97 -7.28 3.40 3.59
CA SER A 97 -8.39 3.21 2.65
C SER A 97 -8.26 4.06 1.38
N GLY A 98 -7.26 4.96 1.33
CA GLY A 98 -6.98 5.78 0.16
C GLY A 98 -5.52 6.23 0.11
N LEU A 99 -5.02 6.31 -1.11
CA LEU A 99 -3.70 6.85 -1.45
C LEU A 99 -3.89 7.86 -2.59
N ALA A 100 -3.16 8.96 -2.54
CA ALA A 100 -3.07 9.90 -3.65
C ALA A 100 -1.68 10.51 -3.72
N LEU A 101 -1.23 10.85 -4.92
CA LEU A 101 -0.02 11.65 -5.12
C LEU A 101 -0.43 13.09 -5.46
N THR A 102 0.08 14.04 -4.70
CA THR A 102 -0.09 15.46 -5.01
C THR A 102 0.79 15.87 -6.19
N PRO A 103 0.46 16.97 -6.91
CA PRO A 103 1.30 17.46 -8.01
C PRO A 103 2.74 17.79 -7.60
N THR A 104 2.97 18.10 -6.33
CA THR A 104 4.30 18.39 -5.77
C THR A 104 5.04 17.15 -5.26
N GLY A 105 4.46 15.95 -5.44
CA GLY A 105 5.10 14.68 -5.09
C GLY A 105 4.80 14.16 -3.67
N HIS A 106 4.05 14.87 -2.84
CA HIS A 106 3.64 14.34 -1.54
C HIS A 106 2.62 13.22 -1.69
N VAL A 107 2.67 12.21 -0.82
CA VAL A 107 1.68 11.14 -0.73
C VAL A 107 0.64 11.51 0.33
N VAL A 108 -0.63 11.58 -0.07
CA VAL A 108 -1.76 11.71 0.84
C VAL A 108 -2.29 10.32 1.16
N VAL A 109 -2.42 10.02 2.44
CA VAL A 109 -2.95 8.75 2.93
C VAL A 109 -4.20 9.03 3.75
N THR A 110 -5.29 8.37 3.41
CA THR A 110 -6.52 8.38 4.20
C THR A 110 -6.76 7.02 4.81
N GLY A 111 -7.36 6.99 5.99
CA GLY A 111 -7.64 5.73 6.67
C GLY A 111 -8.39 5.89 7.96
N GLY A 112 -8.39 4.85 8.77
CA GLY A 112 -8.92 4.85 10.12
C GLY A 112 -8.15 3.92 11.03
N PHE A 113 -8.41 4.06 12.32
CA PHE A 113 -7.84 3.22 13.36
C PHE A 113 -8.82 2.13 13.80
N SER A 114 -8.32 1.02 14.34
CA SER A 114 -9.18 0.00 14.92
C SER A 114 -9.73 0.41 16.27
N ALA A 115 -11.03 0.19 16.43
CA ALA A 115 -11.82 0.37 17.65
C ALA A 115 -11.30 -0.40 18.88
N ILE A 116 -10.30 -1.28 18.73
CA ILE A 116 -9.71 -2.03 19.85
C ILE A 116 -8.60 -1.25 20.55
N ARG A 117 -7.81 -0.44 19.83
CA ARG A 117 -6.58 0.21 20.38
C ARG A 117 -6.52 1.72 20.19
N ASP A 118 -7.16 2.25 19.15
CA ASP A 118 -7.25 3.68 18.86
C ASP A 118 -8.71 3.93 18.47
N GLN A 119 -9.52 4.29 19.45
CA GLN A 119 -10.99 4.25 19.34
C GLN A 119 -11.62 5.39 18.53
N ASP A 120 -10.85 6.38 18.08
CA ASP A 120 -11.46 7.61 17.57
C ASP A 120 -10.82 8.09 16.26
N GLY A 121 -11.59 7.94 15.18
CA GLY A 121 -11.49 8.79 13.99
C GLY A 121 -10.87 8.17 12.74
N GLY A 122 -11.34 8.66 11.60
CA GLY A 122 -10.58 8.59 10.35
C GLY A 122 -9.43 9.60 10.37
N PHE A 123 -8.40 9.37 9.57
CA PHE A 123 -7.30 10.30 9.40
C PHE A 123 -7.06 10.64 7.93
N ILE A 124 -6.46 11.82 7.74
CA ILE A 124 -5.80 12.23 6.50
C ILE A 124 -4.39 12.65 6.90
N ARG A 125 -3.38 12.06 6.29
CA ARG A 125 -1.96 12.35 6.55
C ARG A 125 -1.23 12.62 5.25
N VAL A 126 -0.27 13.53 5.30
CA VAL A 126 0.58 13.89 4.16
C VAL A 126 2.00 13.46 4.48
N TYR A 127 2.62 12.76 3.54
CA TYR A 127 3.99 12.27 3.61
C TYR A 127 4.78 12.87 2.46
N ASP A 128 6.05 13.18 2.71
CA ASP A 128 6.96 13.56 1.62
C ASP A 128 7.21 12.36 0.70
N GLY A 129 7.03 12.55 -0.61
CA GLY A 129 7.42 11.58 -1.60
C GLY A 129 8.95 11.56 -1.67
N ARG A 130 9.56 10.52 -1.14
CA ARG A 130 11.00 10.27 -1.26
C ARG A 130 11.35 9.61 -2.58
#